data_AF-X0PAE2-F1
#
_entry.id   AF-X0PAE2-F1
#
_cell.length_a   1.000
_cell.length_b   1.000
_cell.length_c   1.000
_cell.angle_alpha   90.00
_cell.angle_beta   90.00
_cell.angle_gamma   90.00
#
_symmetry.space_group_name_H-M   'P 1'
#
loop_
_entity.id
_entity.type
_entity.pdbx_description
1 polymer ?
#
loop_
_entity_poly.entity_id
_entity_poly.type
_entity_poly.pdbx_seq_one_letter_code
_entity_poly.pdbx_strand_id
1 'polypeptide(L)' 'MAYAEQLAQKALVAVIPGEAFEAGHSKYFRISYATSMANLRLAVQRLSAYVRNQPEEEVVKP' A
#
# COMPACT_ATOMS: atom_id res chain seq x y z
N MET A 1 -5.40 1.81 9.23
CA MET A 1 -5.20 0.33 9.33
C MET A 1 -5.85 -0.47 8.19
N ALA A 2 -7.15 -0.32 7.90
CA ALA A 2 -7.87 -1.16 6.92
C ALA A 2 -7.17 -1.29 5.54
N TYR A 3 -6.59 -0.20 5.02
CA TYR A 3 -5.91 -0.22 3.72
C TYR A 3 -4.62 -1.10 3.72
N ALA A 4 -3.85 -1.09 4.81
CA ALA A 4 -2.64 -1.90 4.92
C ALA A 4 -2.97 -3.40 4.92
N GLU A 5 -4.06 -3.79 5.58
CA GLU A 5 -4.57 -5.17 5.56
C GLU A 5 -5.05 -5.57 4.16
N GLN A 6 -5.74 -4.67 3.46
CA GLN A 6 -6.16 -4.91 2.08
C GLN A 6 -4.96 -5.13 1.13
N LEU A 7 -3.90 -4.33 1.26
CA LEU A 7 -2.66 -4.53 0.49
C LEU A 7 -2.01 -5.88 0.82
N ALA A 8 -1.98 -6.27 2.10
CA ALA A 8 -1.41 -7.55 2.51
C ALA A 8 -2.20 -8.74 1.94
N GLN A 9 -3.53 -8.69 1.97
CA GLN A 9 -4.40 -9.79 1.53
C GLN A 9 -4.55 -9.87 0.01
N LYS A 10 -4.77 -8.73 -0.64
CA LYS A 10 -5.12 -8.67 -2.07
C LYS A 10 -3.90 -8.45 -2.96
N ALA A 11 -2.98 -7.59 -2.55
CA ALA A 11 -1.77 -7.30 -3.32
C ALA A 11 -0.58 -8.19 -2.91
N LEU A 12 -0.68 -8.92 -1.80
CA LEU A 12 0.43 -9.71 -1.22
C LEU A 12 1.65 -8.83 -0.92
N VAL A 13 1.42 -7.62 -0.40
CA VAL A 13 2.45 -6.66 0.01
C VAL A 13 2.13 -6.16 1.42
N ALA A 14 2.95 -6.54 2.39
CA ALA A 14 2.84 -6.05 3.76
C ALA A 14 3.47 -4.65 3.90
N VAL A 15 2.74 -3.73 4.53
CA VAL A 15 3.17 -2.35 4.77
C VAL A 15 2.85 -1.95 6.21
N ILE A 16 3.49 -0.89 6.71
CA ILE A 16 3.16 -0.36 8.03
C ILE A 16 2.13 0.76 7.87
N PRO A 17 0.95 0.68 8.53
CA PRO A 17 -0.04 1.76 8.49
C PRO A 17 0.55 3.06 9.06
N GLY A 18 0.19 4.22 8.47
CA GLY A 18 0.66 5.52 8.93
C GLY A 18 0.21 5.85 10.36
N GLU A 19 -0.93 5.31 10.80
CA GLU A 19 -1.44 5.46 12.18
C GLU A 19 -0.52 4.84 13.25
N ALA A 20 0.48 4.05 12.84
CA ALA A 20 1.53 3.59 13.75
C ALA A 20 2.56 4.69 14.11
N PHE A 21 2.58 5.80 13.37
CA PHE A 21 3.55 6.89 13.52
C PHE A 21 2.92 8.25 13.87
N GLU A 22 1.61 8.40 13.66
CA GLU A 22 0.87 9.63 13.96
C GLU A 22 -0.49 9.31 14.59
N ALA A 23 -1.00 10.24 15.39
CA ALA A 23 -2.32 10.09 15.99
C ALA A 23 -3.42 10.43 14.97
N GLY A 24 -4.45 9.58 14.90
CA GLY A 24 -5.59 9.76 14.00
C GLY A 24 -5.46 8.98 12.69
N HIS A 25 -6.32 9.29 11.72
CA HIS A 25 -6.36 8.60 10.42
C HIS A 25 -5.27 9.12 9.49
N SER A 26 -4.41 8.21 9.02
CA SER A 26 -3.35 8.55 8.07
C SER A 26 -3.78 8.24 6.63
N LYS A 27 -3.40 9.13 5.71
CA LYS A 27 -3.49 8.87 4.25
C LYS A 27 -2.26 8.13 3.70
N TYR A 28 -1.26 7.87 4.55
CA TYR A 28 0.01 7.30 4.14
C TYR A 28 0.28 5.97 4.84
N PHE A 29 1.19 5.19 4.27
CA PHE A 29 1.75 3.99 4.86
C PHE A 29 3.25 3.91 4.52
N ARG A 30 4.01 3.11 5.25
CA ARG A 30 5.46 3.00 5.10
C ARG A 30 5.85 1.64 4.52
N ILE A 31 6.77 1.67 3.55
CA ILE A 31 7.45 0.49 2.99
C ILE A 31 8.91 0.48 3.46
N SER A 32 9.38 -0.68 3.94
CA SER A 32 10.82 -0.91 4.11
C SER A 32 11.44 -1.26 2.77
N TYR A 33 12.50 -0.56 2.38
CA TYR A 33 13.28 -0.86 1.17
C TYR A 33 14.54 -1.70 1.46
N ALA A 34 14.80 -2.06 2.72
CA ALA A 34 15.95 -2.87 3.14
C ALA A 34 15.75 -4.36 2.78
N THR A 35 15.71 -4.65 1.49
CA THR A 35 15.54 -6.00 0.92
C THR A 35 16.19 -6.07 -0.47
N SER A 36 16.06 -7.20 -1.17
CA SER A 36 16.63 -7.36 -2.50
C SER A 36 15.91 -6.50 -3.55
N MET A 37 16.63 -6.07 -4.60
CA MET A 37 16.02 -5.40 -5.76
C MET A 37 14.95 -6.26 -6.45
N ALA A 38 15.07 -7.58 -6.38
CA ALA A 38 14.04 -8.50 -6.90
C ALA A 38 12.74 -8.36 -6.11
N ASN A 39 12.80 -8.33 -4.78
CA ASN A 39 11.63 -8.14 -3.92
C ASN A 39 11.00 -6.76 -4.12
N LEU A 40 11.81 -5.71 -4.28
CA LEU A 40 11.30 -4.36 -4.55
C LEU A 40 10.55 -4.28 -5.88
N ARG A 41 11.10 -4.85 -6.95
CA ARG A 41 10.43 -4.91 -8.26
C ARG A 41 9.12 -5.70 -8.19
N LEU A 42 9.13 -6.84 -7.50
CA LEU A 42 7.92 -7.64 -7.30
C LEU A 42 6.84 -6.89 -6.52
N ALA A 43 7.22 -6.18 -5.45
CA ALA A 43 6.31 -5.36 -4.66
C ALA A 43 5.67 -4.26 -5.52
N VAL A 44 6.46 -3.53 -6.31
CA VAL A 44 5.95 -2.48 -7.22
C VAL A 44 5.03 -3.06 -8.29
N GLN A 45 5.37 -4.22 -8.86
CA GLN A 45 4.53 -4.91 -9.84
C GLN A 45 3.17 -5.28 -9.23
N ARG A 46 3.17 -5.86 -8.02
CA ARG A 46 1.95 -6.22 -7.29
C ARG A 46 1.08 -5.01 -6.96
N LEU A 47 1.68 -3.94 -6.44
CA LEU A 47 0.98 -2.70 -6.16
C LEU A 47 0.38 -2.08 -7.42
N SER A 48 1.13 -2.07 -8.53
CA SER A 48 0.66 -1.54 -9.81
C SER A 48 -0.55 -2.32 -10.34
N ALA A 49 -0.51 -3.66 -10.26
CA ALA A 49 -1.62 -4.51 -10.66
C ALA A 49 -2.85 -4.30 -9.75
N TYR A 50 -2.63 -4.19 -8.43
CA TYR A 50 -3.69 -3.93 -7.47
C TYR A 50 -4.42 -2.62 -7.75
N VAL A 51 -3.69 -1.52 -8.01
CA VAL A 51 -4.30 -0.20 -8.28
C VAL A 51 -5.06 -0.20 -9.62
N ARG A 52 -4.53 -0.83 -10.67
CA ARG A 52 -5.21 -0.89 -11.99
C ARG A 52 -6.49 -1.72 -11.98
N ASN A 53 -6.59 -2.69 -11.07
CA ASN A 53 -7.74 -3.57 -10.96
C ASN A 53 -8.80 -3.05 -9.97
N GLN A 54 -8.66 -1.82 -9.46
CA GLN A 54 -9.68 -1.17 -8.66
C GLN A 54 -10.70 -0.51 -9.60
N PRO A 55 -12.01 -0.64 -9.36
CA PRO A 55 -12.98 0.22 -10.01
C PRO A 55 -12.64 1.68 -9.68
N GLU A 56 -12.78 2.59 -10.65
CA GLU A 56 -12.60 4.03 -10.41
C GLU A 56 -13.65 4.50 -9.40
N GLU A 57 -13.30 4.50 -8.13
CA GLU A 57 -14.06 5.18 -7.08
C GLU A 57 -13.40 6.55 -6.88
N GLU A 58 -14.22 7.57 -7.08
CA GLU A 58 -13.91 8.99 -7.20
C GLU A 58 -12.77 9.43 -6.27
N VAL A 59 -11.58 9.60 -6.85
CA VAL A 59 -10.51 10.37 -6.21
C VAL A 59 -11.07 11.77 -6.01
N VAL A 60 -11.62 12.04 -4.84
CA VAL A 60 -12.04 13.37 -4.40
C VAL A 60 -10.83 14.27 -4.60
N LYS A 61 -10.87 15.02 -5.71
CA LYS A 61 -9.90 16.06 -6.03
C LYS A 61 -9.93 17.07 -4.86
N PRO A 62 -8.76 17.60 -4.48
CA PRO A 62 -8.71 18.69 -3.52
C PRO A 62 -9.50 19.91 -4.00
#